data_AF-A0A2G6PR94-F1
#
_entry.id   AF-A0A2G6PR94-F1
#
_cell.length_a   1.000
_cell.length_b   1.000
_cell.length_c   1.000
_cell.angle_alpha   90.00
_cell.angle_beta   90.00
_cell.angle_gamma   90.00
#
_symmetry.space_group_name_H-M   'P 1'
#
loop_
_entity.id
_entity.type
_entity.pdbx_description
1 polymer ?
#
loop_
_entity_poly.entity_id
_entity_poly.type
_entity_poly.pdbx_seq_one_letter_code
_entity_poly.pdbx_strand_id
1 'polypeptide(L)'
;MVLVFCTPIDESFPIYFGCIPARSFVHLFMFLGFTHIWLGIGKKQLKYETFRERAFPIILGLAVLLAVISEISLYASGFLPWFNGWNLFFDLVGAFLGMGTFHLLYRSCY
;
A
#
# COMPACT_ATOMS: atom_id res chain seq x y z
N MET A 1 4.18 -5.73 -8.14
CA MET A 1 3.48 -5.69 -6.83
C MET A 1 3.20 -7.10 -6.34
N VAL A 2 2.43 -7.93 -7.06
CA VAL A 2 2.12 -9.32 -6.67
C VAL A 2 3.34 -10.17 -6.31
N LEU A 3 4.42 -10.09 -7.11
CA LEU A 3 5.64 -10.86 -6.86
C LEU A 3 6.30 -10.57 -5.50
N VAL A 4 6.18 -9.35 -4.97
CA VAL A 4 6.73 -8.98 -3.65
C VAL A 4 5.88 -9.52 -2.51
N PHE A 5 4.59 -9.76 -2.73
CA PHE A 5 3.76 -10.43 -1.73
C PHE A 5 4.03 -11.94 -1.67
N CYS A 6 4.41 -12.53 -2.82
CA CYS A 6 4.69 -13.96 -2.97
C CYS A 6 6.17 -14.33 -2.76
N THR A 7 7.07 -13.38 -2.46
CA THR A 7 8.47 -13.73 -2.17
C THR A 7 8.54 -14.61 -0.92
N PRO A 8 9.27 -15.74 -0.97
CA PRO A 8 9.44 -16.61 0.18
C PRO A 8 10.11 -15.83 1.31
N ILE A 9 9.63 -16.06 2.53
CA ILE A 9 10.15 -15.38 3.71
C ILE A 9 11.28 -16.25 4.28
N ASP A 10 12.54 -15.85 4.08
CA ASP A 10 13.72 -16.55 4.60
C ASP A 10 13.80 -16.49 6.12
N GLU A 11 13.97 -17.61 6.84
CA GLU A 11 13.92 -17.70 8.32
C GLU A 11 14.76 -16.67 9.11
N SER A 12 15.74 -16.01 8.48
CA SER A 12 16.56 -14.93 9.06
C SER A 12 16.17 -13.55 8.52
N PHE A 13 14.95 -13.09 8.80
CA PHE A 13 14.55 -11.73 8.44
C PHE A 13 15.12 -10.72 9.45
N PRO A 14 15.72 -9.61 8.98
CA PRO A 14 16.14 -8.53 9.87
C PRO A 14 14.91 -7.88 10.53
N ILE A 15 14.90 -7.87 11.86
CA ILE A 15 13.94 -7.13 12.68
C ILE A 15 14.60 -5.82 13.08
N TYR A 16 14.02 -4.71 12.66
CA TYR A 16 14.44 -3.38 13.05
C TYR A 16 13.72 -2.94 14.33
N PHE A 17 14.41 -2.17 15.17
CA PHE A 17 13.87 -1.62 16.43
C PHE A 17 13.31 -2.70 17.38
N GLY A 18 13.76 -3.95 17.24
CA GLY A 18 13.34 -5.08 18.08
C GLY A 18 11.93 -5.61 17.84
N CYS A 19 11.12 -4.97 16.99
CA CYS A 19 9.72 -5.38 16.77
C CYS A 19 9.20 -5.20 15.33
N ILE A 20 9.89 -4.46 14.47
CA ILE A 20 9.41 -4.12 13.13
C ILE A 20 10.13 -5.00 12.09
N PRO A 21 9.44 -5.89 11.38
CA PRO A 21 10.08 -6.67 10.33
C PRO A 21 10.45 -5.76 9.15
N ALA A 22 11.63 -5.98 8.56
CA ALA A 22 12.10 -5.22 7.38
C ALA A 22 11.09 -5.15 6.23
N ARG A 23 10.31 -6.22 6.07
CA ARG A 23 9.22 -6.33 5.10
C ARG A 23 8.18 -5.21 5.24
N SER A 24 7.84 -4.78 6.45
CA SER A 24 6.85 -3.72 6.65
C SER A 24 7.30 -2.39 6.05
N PHE A 25 8.60 -2.11 6.00
CA PHE A 25 9.12 -0.93 5.29
C PHE A 25 9.00 -1.04 3.77
N VAL A 26 9.18 -2.25 3.20
CA VAL A 26 8.96 -2.46 1.76
C VAL A 26 7.49 -2.21 1.41
N HIS A 27 6.59 -2.75 2.24
CA HIS A 27 5.15 -2.53 2.19
C HIS A 27 4.79 -1.04 2.22
N LEU A 28 5.38 -0.26 3.13
CA LEU A 28 5.21 1.20 3.20
C LEU A 28 5.50 1.89 1.86
N PHE A 29 6.70 1.69 1.31
CA PHE A 29 7.10 2.35 0.06
C PHE A 29 6.27 1.86 -1.13
N MET A 30 5.88 0.59 -1.12
CA MET A 30 5.02 0.04 -2.15
C MET A 30 3.63 0.68 -2.15
N PHE A 31 2.98 0.82 -1.00
CA PHE A 31 1.67 1.43 -0.90
C PHE A 31 1.70 2.94 -1.15
N LEU A 32 2.80 3.60 -0.77
CA LEU A 32 3.05 5.00 -1.13
C LEU A 32 3.13 5.17 -2.65
N GLY A 33 3.99 4.40 -3.32
CA GLY A 33 4.12 4.46 -4.78
C GLY A 33 2.84 4.06 -5.50
N PHE A 34 2.16 3.01 -5.02
CA PHE A 34 0.88 2.55 -5.56
C PHE A 34 -0.16 3.67 -5.53
N THR A 35 -0.50 4.19 -4.35
CA THR A 35 -1.54 5.21 -4.22
C THR A 35 -1.20 6.47 -5.00
N HIS A 36 0.06 6.91 -4.98
CA HIS A 36 0.50 8.09 -5.71
C HIS A 36 0.35 7.93 -7.24
N ILE A 37 0.84 6.81 -7.80
CA ILE A 37 0.79 6.56 -9.25
C ILE A 37 -0.65 6.38 -9.71
N TRP A 38 -1.45 5.58 -8.99
CA TRP A 38 -2.84 5.32 -9.36
C TRP A 38 -3.69 6.58 -9.26
N LEU A 39 -3.43 7.48 -8.30
CA LEU A 39 -4.10 8.77 -8.24
C LEU A 39 -3.74 9.63 -9.44
N GLY A 40 -2.47 9.63 -9.84
CA GLY A 40 -2.03 10.29 -11.07
C GLY A 40 -2.75 9.76 -12.31
N ILE A 41 -2.89 8.44 -12.44
CA ILE A 41 -3.63 7.84 -13.55
C ILE A 41 -5.11 8.22 -13.50
N GLY A 42 -5.75 8.12 -12.33
CA GLY A 42 -7.17 8.38 -12.17
C GLY A 42 -7.56 9.85 -12.33
N LYS A 43 -6.72 10.77 -11.86
CA LYS A 43 -6.93 12.21 -12.05
C LYS A 43 -6.66 12.69 -13.48
N LYS A 44 -5.84 11.96 -14.24
CA LYS A 44 -5.60 12.22 -15.67
C LYS A 44 -6.69 11.70 -16.61
N GLN A 45 -7.70 10.99 -16.11
CA GLN A 45 -8.82 10.52 -16.95
C GLN A 45 -9.78 11.67 -17.29
N LEU A 46 -9.49 12.41 -18.37
CA LEU A 46 -10.32 13.53 -18.82
C LEU A 46 -11.67 13.10 -19.43
N LYS A 47 -11.77 11.86 -19.93
CA LYS A 47 -12.98 11.33 -20.56
C LYS A 47 -14.03 10.83 -19.56
N TYR A 48 -13.60 10.48 -18.34
CA TYR A 48 -14.45 9.87 -17.31
C TYR A 48 -14.49 10.75 -16.07
N GLU A 49 -15.27 11.83 -16.11
CA GLU A 49 -15.32 12.82 -15.02
C GLU A 49 -15.75 12.21 -13.68
N THR A 50 -16.73 11.30 -13.68
CA THR A 50 -17.17 10.62 -12.46
C THR A 50 -16.05 9.82 -11.79
N PHE A 51 -15.16 9.21 -12.59
CA PHE A 51 -14.00 8.49 -12.07
C PHE A 51 -12.95 9.47 -11.53
N ARG A 52 -12.71 10.57 -12.24
CA ARG A 52 -11.77 11.62 -11.84
C ARG A 52 -12.15 12.27 -10.52
N GLU A 53 -13.43 12.57 -10.31
CA GLU A 53 -13.93 13.16 -9.06
C GLU A 53 -13.79 12.19 -7.89
N ARG A 54 -14.11 10.91 -8.11
CA ARG A 54 -14.08 9.86 -7.08
C ARG A 54 -12.74 9.11 -6.99
N ALA A 55 -11.69 9.56 -7.68
CA ALA A 55 -10.41 8.85 -7.73
C ALA A 55 -9.81 8.61 -6.33
N PHE A 56 -9.90 9.60 -5.43
CA PHE A 56 -9.41 9.48 -4.05
C PHE A 56 -10.07 8.32 -3.28
N PRO A 57 -11.40 8.31 -3.07
CA PRO A 57 -12.04 7.23 -2.32
C PRO A 57 -11.93 5.87 -3.03
N ILE A 58 -11.94 5.83 -4.37
CA ILE A 58 -11.77 4.58 -5.14
C ILE A 58 -10.39 3.97 -4.86
N ILE A 59 -9.33 4.77 -4.96
CA ILE A 59 -7.96 4.28 -4.80
C ILE A 59 -7.68 3.94 -3.33
N LEU A 60 -8.29 4.67 -2.39
CA LEU A 60 -8.21 4.32 -0.96
C LEU A 60 -8.86 2.96 -0.70
N GLY A 61 -10.05 2.74 -1.25
CA GLY A 61 -10.74 1.45 -1.15
C GLY A 61 -9.93 0.30 -1.75
N LEU A 62 -9.31 0.53 -2.92
CA LEU A 62 -8.43 -0.46 -3.56
C LEU A 62 -7.16 -0.73 -2.73
N ALA A 63 -6.57 0.30 -2.13
CA ALA A 63 -5.40 0.15 -1.25
C ALA A 63 -5.76 -0.67 -0.01
N VAL A 64 -6.87 -0.34 0.68
CA VAL A 64 -7.32 -1.10 1.86
C VAL A 64 -7.62 -2.56 1.48
N LEU A 65 -8.33 -2.79 0.37
CA LEU A 65 -8.62 -4.13 -0.11
C LEU A 65 -7.34 -4.93 -0.39
N LEU A 66 -6.35 -4.30 -1.04
CA LEU A 66 -5.07 -4.95 -1.34
C LEU A 66 -4.26 -5.26 -0.08
N ALA A 67 -4.26 -4.36 0.91
CA ALA A 67 -3.59 -4.56 2.18
C ALA A 67 -4.20 -5.75 2.95
N VAL A 68 -5.53 -5.84 2.97
CA VAL A 68 -6.24 -6.97 3.59
C VAL A 68 -5.96 -8.28 2.85
N ILE A 69 -5.99 -8.28 1.51
CA ILE A 69 -5.66 -9.48 0.71
C ILE A 69 -4.21 -9.92 0.97
N SER A 70 -3.28 -8.98 1.04
CA SER A 70 -1.88 -9.24 1.37
C SER A 70 -1.76 -9.92 2.74
N GLU A 71 -2.41 -9.38 3.76
CA GLU A 71 -2.37 -9.93 5.11
C GLU A 71 -3.01 -11.34 5.18
N ILE A 72 -4.14 -11.55 4.49
CA ILE A 72 -4.79 -12.86 4.38
C ILE A 72 -3.87 -13.87 3.66
N SER A 73 -3.16 -13.45 2.61
CA SER A 73 -2.26 -14.33 1.87
C SER A 73 -1.08 -14.82 2.71
N LEU A 74 -0.60 -13.98 3.62
CA LEU A 74 0.45 -14.34 4.58
C LEU A 74 -0.05 -15.32 5.63
N TYR A 75 -1.26 -15.08 6.13
CA TYR A 75 -1.94 -15.99 7.04
C TYR A 75 -2.13 -17.38 6.41
N ALA A 76 -2.64 -17.43 5.19
CA ALA A 76 -2.87 -18.68 4.45
C ALA A 76 -1.58 -19.47 4.17
N SER A 77 -0.46 -18.77 4.05
CA SER A 77 0.87 -19.37 3.81
C SER A 77 1.55 -19.89 5.10
N GLY A 78 0.86 -19.85 6.24
CA GLY A 78 1.33 -20.46 7.49
C GLY A 78 2.32 -19.62 8.30
N PHE A 79 2.52 -18.34 7.97
CA PHE A 79 3.43 -17.44 8.68
C PHE A 79 2.82 -16.86 9.98
N LEU A 80 2.12 -17.71 10.75
CA LEU A 80 1.36 -17.40 11.96
C LEU A 80 2.12 -16.61 13.06
N PRO A 81 3.39 -16.90 13.40
CA PRO A 81 4.08 -16.16 14.47
C PRO A 81 4.46 -14.73 14.11
N TRP A 82 4.31 -14.33 12.84
CA TRP A 82 4.69 -13.00 12.33
C TRP A 82 3.48 -12.12 12.00
N PHE A 83 2.27 -12.58 12.35
CA PHE A 83 1.02 -11.85 12.22
C PHE A 83 0.91 -10.77 13.32
N ASN A 84 1.76 -9.75 13.21
CA ASN A 84 1.86 -8.68 14.21
C ASN A 84 1.15 -7.39 13.78
N GLY A 85 0.39 -7.44 12.67
CA GLY A 85 -0.34 -6.30 12.11
C GLY A 85 0.54 -5.17 11.57
N TRP A 86 1.87 -5.26 11.72
CA TRP A 86 2.81 -4.24 11.24
C TRP A 86 2.73 -4.05 9.73
N ASN A 87 2.61 -5.12 8.94
CA ASN A 87 2.46 -4.99 7.49
C ASN A 87 1.21 -4.20 7.14
N LEU A 88 0.06 -4.58 7.69
CA LEU A 88 -1.19 -3.85 7.51
C LEU A 88 -1.09 -2.39 7.95
N PHE A 89 -0.46 -2.12 9.10
CA PHE A 89 -0.25 -0.74 9.58
C PHE A 89 0.60 0.08 8.60
N PHE A 90 1.74 -0.45 8.19
CA PHE A 90 2.64 0.23 7.25
C PHE A 90 2.03 0.36 5.84
N ASP A 91 1.19 -0.59 5.41
CA ASP A 91 0.41 -0.48 4.16
C ASP A 91 -0.54 0.72 4.21
N LEU A 92 -1.27 0.88 5.32
CA LEU A 92 -2.19 2.02 5.52
C LEU A 92 -1.42 3.34 5.61
N VAL A 93 -0.34 3.40 6.38
CA VAL A 93 0.52 4.60 6.47
C VAL A 93 1.08 4.96 5.09
N GLY A 94 1.56 3.96 4.34
CA GLY A 94 2.08 4.14 2.99
C GLY A 94 1.02 4.70 2.06
N ALA A 95 -0.19 4.15 2.11
CA ALA A 95 -1.32 4.64 1.34
C ALA A 95 -1.65 6.11 1.65
N PHE A 96 -1.76 6.48 2.93
CA PHE A 96 -2.02 7.87 3.31
C PHE A 96 -0.90 8.82 2.90
N LEU A 97 0.37 8.42 3.05
CA LEU A 97 1.51 9.22 2.60
C LEU A 97 1.52 9.40 1.07
N GLY A 98 1.22 8.35 0.31
CA GLY A 98 1.14 8.44 -1.16
C GLY A 98 0.01 9.36 -1.62
N MET A 99 -1.14 9.33 -0.94
CA MET A 99 -2.23 10.28 -1.18
C MET A 99 -1.85 11.71 -0.79
N GLY A 100 -1.24 11.90 0.39
CA GLY A 100 -0.82 13.21 0.88
C GLY A 100 0.24 13.85 -0.01
N THR A 101 1.24 13.08 -0.44
CA THR A 101 2.26 13.55 -1.39
C THR A 101 1.65 13.92 -2.73
N PHE A 102 0.72 13.11 -3.26
CA PHE A 102 0.01 13.43 -4.50
C PHE A 102 -0.78 14.74 -4.36
N HIS A 103 -1.53 14.89 -3.27
CA HIS A 103 -2.31 16.09 -3.01
C HIS A 103 -1.43 17.33 -2.90
N LEU A 104 -0.27 17.23 -2.23
CA LEU A 104 0.66 18.34 -2.05
C LEU A 104 1.32 18.75 -3.37
N LEU A 105 1.78 17.77 -4.17
CA LEU A 105 2.47 18.01 -5.44
C LEU A 105 1.54 18.54 -6.53
N TYR A 106 0.29 18.08 -6.56
CA TYR A 106 -0.66 18.40 -7.64
C TYR A 106 -1.81 19.31 -7.20
N ARG A 107 -1.70 19.97 -6.03
CA ARG A 107 -2.71 20.90 -5.50
C ARG A 107 -3.13 22.00 -6.48
N SER A 108 -2.21 22.43 -7.34
CA SER A 108 -2.45 23.48 -8.34
C SER A 108 -2.98 22.93 -9.67
N CYS A 109 -3.01 21.62 -9.86
CA CYS A 109 -3.41 20.95 -11.10
C CYS A 109 -4.77 20.25 -10.99
N TYR A 110 -5.16 19.81 -9.79
CA TYR A 110 -6.39 19.05 -9.50
C TYR A 110 -7.00 19.47 -8.17
#